data_AF-Q00S32-F1
#
_entry.id   AF-Q00S32-F1
#
_cell.length_a   1.000
_cell.length_b   1.000
_cell.length_c   1.000
_cell.angle_alpha   90.00
_cell.angle_beta   90.00
_cell.angle_gamma   90.00
#
_symmetry.space_group_name_H-M   'P 1'
#
loop_
_entity.id
_entity.type
_entity.pdbx_description
1 polymer ?
#
loop_
_entity_poly.entity_id
_entity_poly.type
_entity_poly.pdbx_seq_one_letter_code
_entity_poly.pdbx_strand_id
1 'polypeptide(L)'
;MPSLRVASLFAGIGGFDVGLERAGHRVVLQVEKDPRCRRVLKRRFPDVALVRDVAEVLPHALDGVDLLVAGFPCNDCSFENPTRPGLRYGHSTRLVRHVFRLLAERRVPWVLLENVVGLLRWHFRGEEDQPPAIEYIVSEFERLGYRWAYRVVDLLAFGVPHKRRRVFIVASVHGDPRDVVLSQDTDCRGACETYVARAREVSGRSNERTQCYDCFNASRDDDDTFGTRIRTACVDLGETRRAPLLDICQCLTTSNGRRTCVIAREHADATPSMRALAIEDAERLMGFEPGHTAPCARTSSVDDAGFTGHATHAVSARFSLLGAACAVQHSEWLGERLRAPYATKFLHHAASTPFETPCAVDARRDGVQSDVHRRQRTAHTSWPLAAYNVFDSLDDDDDVSARRAARRRAPSTLSESPILRAFVPLGEFLTHTHVRDEVDRATRVAYRKRLRESGHDDVDDLVRVALDDDPRGRGVDSRRDDENAPRSGERDASNHRRAVEWSMRKVASCGACARCRRSDKATSRAPSRSGPRDKNSTADASSTCVRVRVIAPLARAGHVGAALAMTGRRAVGRRVRVFWELDGAFFPGTLAAFDARAYAYRIEYDDGDVETSFEPWREVVSLVK
;
A
#
# COMPACT_ATOMS: atom_id res chain seq x y z
N MET A 1 -5.74 5.26 -28.20
CA MET A 1 -4.58 5.97 -27.59
C MET A 1 -3.68 4.92 -26.93
N PRO A 2 -2.35 5.00 -27.11
CA PRO A 2 -1.48 3.89 -26.77
C PRO A 2 -1.36 3.70 -25.25
N SER A 3 -1.56 2.46 -24.82
CA SER A 3 -1.32 2.03 -23.45
C SER A 3 0.19 2.04 -23.18
N LEU A 4 0.60 2.57 -22.02
CA LEU A 4 2.01 2.56 -21.59
C LEU A 4 2.32 1.21 -20.92
N ARG A 5 3.48 0.64 -21.22
CA ARG A 5 4.01 -0.55 -20.55
C ARG A 5 4.74 -0.11 -19.27
N VAL A 6 4.28 -0.61 -18.13
CA VAL A 6 4.70 -0.14 -16.80
C VAL A 6 5.61 -1.15 -16.10
N ALA A 7 6.74 -0.69 -15.59
CA ALA A 7 7.54 -1.40 -14.59
C ALA A 7 7.35 -0.77 -13.21
N SER A 8 6.92 -1.57 -12.24
CA SER A 8 6.58 -1.14 -10.90
C SER A 8 7.60 -1.66 -9.89
N LEU A 9 8.47 -0.76 -9.43
CA LEU A 9 9.48 -1.06 -8.43
C LEU A 9 8.94 -0.72 -7.03
N PHE A 10 9.28 -1.53 -6.03
CA PHE A 10 8.72 -1.40 -4.67
C PHE A 10 7.18 -1.44 -4.72
N ALA A 11 6.64 -2.42 -5.45
CA ALA A 11 5.23 -2.44 -5.85
C ALA A 11 4.27 -2.51 -4.65
N GLY A 12 4.72 -2.98 -3.48
CA GLY A 12 3.89 -3.14 -2.29
C GLY A 12 2.70 -4.05 -2.60
N ILE A 13 1.50 -3.61 -2.23
CA ILE A 13 0.25 -4.30 -2.59
C ILE A 13 -0.33 -3.85 -3.94
N GLY A 14 0.44 -3.13 -4.77
CA GLY A 14 0.06 -2.74 -6.12
C GLY A 14 -0.77 -1.47 -6.21
N GLY A 15 -0.54 -0.49 -5.33
CA GLY A 15 -1.25 0.79 -5.34
C GLY A 15 -1.10 1.55 -6.66
N PHE A 16 0.14 1.66 -7.16
CA PHE A 16 0.40 2.17 -8.50
C PHE A 16 -0.24 1.30 -9.57
N ASP A 17 -0.03 -0.02 -9.46
CA ASP A 17 -0.43 -0.99 -10.48
C ASP A 17 -1.93 -0.94 -10.77
N VAL A 18 -2.76 -1.00 -9.71
CA VAL A 18 -4.22 -0.93 -9.83
C VAL A 18 -4.66 0.40 -10.45
N GLY A 19 -4.11 1.54 -10.00
CA GLY A 19 -4.50 2.84 -10.53
C GLY A 19 -4.10 3.03 -11.99
N LEU A 20 -2.92 2.57 -12.37
CA LEU A 20 -2.43 2.67 -13.74
C LEU A 20 -3.17 1.72 -14.69
N GLU A 21 -3.57 0.51 -14.24
CA GLU A 21 -4.48 -0.35 -15.01
C GLU A 21 -5.85 0.31 -15.22
N ARG A 22 -6.42 0.95 -14.19
CA ARG A 22 -7.68 1.70 -14.30
C ARG A 22 -7.58 2.85 -15.31
N ALA A 23 -6.44 3.54 -15.36
CA ALA A 23 -6.16 4.56 -16.37
C ALA A 23 -5.97 4.01 -17.80
N GLY A 24 -5.81 2.68 -17.96
CA GLY A 24 -5.66 2.00 -19.24
C GLY A 24 -4.21 1.68 -19.64
N HIS A 25 -3.27 1.74 -18.70
CA HIS A 25 -1.89 1.28 -18.89
C HIS A 25 -1.77 -0.22 -18.62
N ARG A 26 -0.63 -0.81 -18.98
CA ARG A 26 -0.35 -2.24 -18.80
C ARG A 26 0.87 -2.45 -17.92
N VAL A 27 0.69 -3.04 -16.75
CA VAL A 27 1.81 -3.45 -15.90
C VAL A 27 2.45 -4.71 -16.48
N VAL A 28 3.77 -4.67 -16.70
CA VAL A 28 4.53 -5.78 -17.31
C VAL A 28 5.60 -6.35 -16.38
N LEU A 29 6.03 -5.58 -15.38
CA LEU A 29 7.02 -5.98 -14.39
C LEU A 29 6.64 -5.40 -13.03
N GLN A 30 6.72 -6.23 -11.99
CA GLN A 30 6.60 -5.86 -10.59
C GLN A 30 7.85 -6.32 -9.83
N VAL A 31 8.31 -5.52 -8.88
CA VAL A 31 9.44 -5.84 -8.02
C VAL A 31 9.07 -5.55 -6.59
N GLU A 32 9.01 -6.62 -5.78
CA GLU A 32 8.60 -6.52 -4.39
C GLU A 32 9.27 -7.61 -3.55
N LYS A 33 9.86 -7.19 -2.43
CA LYS A 33 10.66 -8.03 -1.54
C LYS A 33 9.81 -8.63 -0.42
N ASP A 34 8.83 -7.90 0.11
CA ASP A 34 7.99 -8.36 1.21
C ASP A 34 7.11 -9.54 0.74
N PRO A 35 7.25 -10.74 1.33
CA PRO A 35 6.49 -11.92 0.93
C PRO A 35 4.98 -11.76 1.11
N ARG A 36 4.52 -10.92 2.04
CA ARG A 36 3.08 -10.61 2.24
C ARG A 36 2.53 -9.84 1.05
N CYS A 37 3.24 -8.80 0.62
CA CYS A 37 2.93 -8.03 -0.58
C CYS A 37 2.96 -8.91 -1.84
N ARG A 38 4.00 -9.75 -1.99
CA ARG A 38 4.12 -10.69 -3.12
C ARG A 38 2.93 -11.64 -3.24
N ARG A 39 2.33 -12.08 -2.12
CA ARG A 39 1.11 -12.91 -2.16
C ARG A 39 -0.08 -12.16 -2.73
N VAL A 40 -0.27 -10.91 -2.32
CA VAL A 40 -1.30 -10.02 -2.88
C VAL A 40 -1.08 -9.82 -4.38
N LEU A 41 0.14 -9.46 -4.78
CA LEU A 41 0.49 -9.23 -6.19
C LEU A 41 0.27 -10.48 -7.05
N LYS A 42 0.74 -11.66 -6.62
CA LYS A 42 0.53 -12.92 -7.35
C LYS A 42 -0.95 -13.26 -7.55
N ARG A 43 -1.79 -12.96 -6.55
CA ARG A 43 -3.24 -13.19 -6.64
C ARG A 43 -3.90 -12.22 -7.62
N ARG A 44 -3.47 -10.95 -7.60
CA ARG A 44 -4.12 -9.86 -8.34
C ARG A 44 -3.61 -9.69 -9.77
N PHE A 45 -2.34 -10.02 -10.01
CA PHE A 45 -1.60 -9.87 -11.27
C PHE A 45 -0.90 -11.18 -11.63
N PRO A 46 -1.64 -12.28 -11.87
CA PRO A 46 -1.05 -13.62 -12.05
C PRO A 46 -0.12 -13.72 -13.29
N ASP A 47 -0.34 -12.87 -14.28
CA ASP A 47 0.38 -12.89 -15.57
C ASP A 47 1.51 -11.84 -15.64
N VAL A 48 1.76 -11.09 -14.56
CA VAL A 48 2.81 -10.07 -14.49
C VAL A 48 4.09 -10.67 -13.92
N ALA A 49 5.24 -10.35 -14.52
CA ALA A 49 6.52 -10.80 -14.01
C ALA A 49 6.79 -10.19 -12.62
N LEU A 50 7.04 -11.02 -11.61
CA LEU A 50 7.28 -10.59 -10.23
C LEU A 50 8.68 -10.96 -9.75
N VAL A 51 9.60 -9.98 -9.77
CA VAL A 51 10.97 -10.11 -9.27
C VAL A 51 11.01 -9.82 -7.77
N ARG A 52 11.96 -10.43 -7.04
CA ARG A 52 12.04 -10.34 -5.58
C ARG A 52 12.77 -9.10 -5.10
N ASP A 53 14.02 -8.93 -5.50
CA ASP A 53 14.82 -7.82 -5.01
C ASP A 53 15.12 -6.83 -6.14
N VAL A 54 14.97 -5.54 -5.88
CA VAL A 54 15.32 -4.47 -6.83
C VAL A 54 16.81 -4.48 -7.18
N ALA A 55 17.65 -5.01 -6.31
CA ALA A 55 19.07 -5.22 -6.58
C ALA A 55 19.33 -6.32 -7.63
N GLU A 56 18.44 -7.31 -7.74
CA GLU A 56 18.53 -8.43 -8.70
C GLU A 56 18.03 -8.05 -10.09
N VAL A 57 17.31 -6.92 -10.22
CA VAL A 57 16.78 -6.47 -11.51
C VAL A 57 17.94 -6.07 -12.43
N LEU A 58 17.95 -6.62 -13.64
CA LEU A 58 18.92 -6.26 -14.67
C LEU A 58 18.32 -5.20 -15.61
N PRO A 59 19.12 -4.28 -16.17
CA PRO A 59 18.59 -3.18 -16.98
C PRO A 59 17.73 -3.60 -18.17
N HIS A 60 18.06 -4.72 -18.83
CA HIS A 60 17.27 -5.26 -19.95
C HIS A 60 15.84 -5.68 -19.55
N ALA A 61 15.55 -5.85 -18.26
CA ALA A 61 14.17 -6.04 -17.79
C ALA A 61 13.28 -4.82 -18.06
N LEU A 62 13.88 -3.65 -18.34
CA LEU A 62 13.20 -2.42 -18.75
C LEU A 62 13.08 -2.26 -20.27
N ASP A 63 13.51 -3.23 -21.07
CA ASP A 63 13.41 -3.14 -22.53
C ASP A 63 11.93 -3.09 -22.95
N GLY A 64 11.56 -2.03 -23.68
CA GLY A 64 10.18 -1.76 -24.09
C GLY A 64 9.24 -1.35 -22.94
N VAL A 65 9.78 -0.87 -21.81
CA VAL A 65 9.00 -0.18 -20.77
C VAL A 65 8.89 1.29 -21.12
N ASP A 66 7.67 1.84 -21.03
CA ASP A 66 7.38 3.24 -21.32
C ASP A 66 7.33 4.10 -20.04
N LEU A 67 6.95 3.48 -18.92
CA LEU A 67 6.80 4.12 -17.62
C LEU A 67 7.42 3.25 -16.51
N LEU A 68 8.34 3.82 -15.73
CA LEU A 68 8.84 3.22 -14.50
C LEU A 68 8.20 3.93 -13.30
N VAL A 69 7.57 3.18 -12.41
CA VAL A 69 6.99 3.73 -11.18
C VAL A 69 7.68 3.19 -9.94
N ALA A 70 7.81 4.01 -8.90
CA ALA A 70 8.42 3.60 -7.63
C ALA A 70 7.87 4.35 -6.41
N GLY A 71 7.14 3.64 -5.55
CA GLY A 71 6.80 4.07 -4.20
C GLY A 71 7.88 3.60 -3.23
N PHE A 72 9.07 4.19 -3.34
CA PHE A 72 10.25 3.67 -2.64
C PHE A 72 10.16 3.91 -1.11
N PRO A 73 10.83 3.08 -0.28
CA PRO A 73 10.67 3.14 1.17
C PRO A 73 10.86 4.54 1.76
N CYS A 74 9.99 4.95 2.67
CA CYS A 74 9.96 6.32 3.22
C CYS A 74 10.51 6.43 4.65
N ASN A 75 10.87 5.30 5.28
CA ASN A 75 11.14 5.19 6.72
C ASN A 75 12.21 6.17 7.22
N ASP A 76 13.23 6.45 6.42
CA ASP A 76 14.34 7.31 6.83
C ASP A 76 14.00 8.81 6.74
N CYS A 77 12.89 9.16 6.08
CA CYS A 77 12.45 10.55 5.91
C CYS A 77 11.11 10.87 6.60
N SER A 78 10.34 9.87 7.00
CA SER A 78 9.02 10.02 7.62
C SER A 78 9.05 10.77 8.95
N PHE A 79 8.05 11.63 9.18
CA PHE A 79 7.85 12.28 10.50
C PHE A 79 7.42 11.30 11.59
N GLU A 80 6.94 10.11 11.21
CA GLU A 80 6.59 9.06 12.15
C GLU A 80 7.82 8.33 12.70
N ASN A 81 8.95 8.43 12.02
CA ASN A 81 10.24 7.98 12.56
C ASN A 81 10.88 9.16 13.30
N PRO A 82 11.14 9.09 14.62
CA PRO A 82 11.79 10.19 15.34
C PRO A 82 13.26 10.42 14.94
N THR A 83 13.95 9.39 14.41
CA THR A 83 15.38 9.49 14.07
C THR A 83 15.62 10.17 12.73
N ARG A 84 14.73 9.97 11.74
CA ARG A 84 14.77 10.57 10.39
C ARG A 84 16.18 10.68 9.80
N PRO A 85 16.95 9.57 9.68
CA PRO A 85 18.36 9.61 9.31
C PRO A 85 18.64 10.09 7.88
N GLY A 86 17.60 10.32 7.07
CA GLY A 86 17.74 10.79 5.69
C GLY A 86 18.41 9.75 4.79
N LEU A 87 18.85 10.16 3.59
CA LEU A 87 19.52 9.27 2.65
C LEU A 87 20.95 8.90 3.03
N ARG A 88 21.68 9.79 3.73
CA ARG A 88 23.10 9.59 4.04
C ARG A 88 23.28 8.49 5.07
N TYR A 89 22.51 8.57 6.16
CA TYR A 89 22.61 7.65 7.30
C TYR A 89 21.51 6.57 7.30
N GLY A 90 20.47 6.74 6.48
CA GLY A 90 19.40 5.75 6.31
C GLY A 90 19.74 4.65 5.30
N HIS A 91 19.14 3.47 5.51
CA HIS A 91 19.33 2.31 4.65
C HIS A 91 18.16 2.04 3.70
N SER A 92 16.93 2.37 4.11
CA SER A 92 15.71 2.00 3.41
C SER A 92 15.39 2.97 2.27
N THR A 93 15.30 4.27 2.55
CA THR A 93 15.02 5.30 1.55
C THR A 93 16.14 5.39 0.51
N ARG A 94 17.38 5.05 0.90
CA ARG A 94 18.55 4.97 0.01
C ARG A 94 18.39 3.94 -1.11
N LEU A 95 17.45 3.00 -1.02
CA LEU A 95 17.16 2.03 -2.08
C LEU A 95 16.68 2.68 -3.39
N VAL A 96 16.23 3.94 -3.38
CA VAL A 96 15.94 4.71 -4.60
C VAL A 96 17.12 4.75 -5.58
N ARG A 97 18.37 4.61 -5.10
CA ARG A 97 19.57 4.48 -5.95
C ARG A 97 19.47 3.35 -6.98
N HIS A 98 18.70 2.30 -6.70
CA HIS A 98 18.51 1.20 -7.65
C HIS A 98 17.65 1.61 -8.85
N VAL A 99 16.75 2.59 -8.69
CA VAL A 99 16.04 3.21 -9.80
C VAL A 99 17.07 3.87 -10.73
N PHE A 100 17.93 4.72 -10.19
CA PHE A 100 18.95 5.42 -10.98
C PHE A 100 20.01 4.49 -11.57
N ARG A 101 20.39 3.42 -10.87
CA ARG A 101 21.24 2.34 -11.40
C ARG A 101 20.65 1.75 -12.69
N LEU A 102 19.36 1.44 -12.69
CA LEU A 102 18.69 0.88 -13.87
C LEU A 102 18.58 1.92 -15.00
N LEU A 103 18.17 3.15 -14.66
CA LEU A 103 18.00 4.24 -15.63
C LEU A 103 19.32 4.71 -16.27
N ALA A 104 20.45 4.52 -15.59
CA ALA A 104 21.77 4.82 -16.13
C ALA A 104 22.13 3.95 -17.35
N GLU A 105 21.70 2.69 -17.35
CA GLU A 105 21.98 1.75 -18.46
C GLU A 105 20.82 1.63 -19.45
N ARG A 106 19.57 1.85 -18.99
CA ARG A 106 18.35 1.79 -19.81
C ARG A 106 17.40 2.90 -19.40
N ARG A 107 17.41 4.00 -20.16
CA ARG A 107 16.49 5.13 -19.96
C ARG A 107 15.06 4.70 -20.33
N VAL A 108 14.13 5.01 -19.44
CA VAL A 108 12.69 4.80 -19.63
C VAL A 108 12.04 6.14 -19.97
N PRO A 109 11.11 6.21 -20.92
CA PRO A 109 10.51 7.47 -21.36
C PRO A 109 9.97 8.33 -20.20
N TRP A 110 9.17 7.73 -19.31
CA TRP A 110 8.62 8.37 -18.12
C TRP A 110 9.04 7.67 -16.83
N VAL A 111 9.24 8.45 -15.78
CA VAL A 111 9.48 7.95 -14.42
C VAL A 111 8.54 8.66 -13.46
N LEU A 112 7.87 7.91 -12.59
CA LEU A 112 7.00 8.43 -11.55
C LEU A 112 7.45 7.88 -10.18
N LEU A 113 7.89 8.77 -9.30
CA LEU A 113 8.24 8.44 -7.93
C LEU A 113 7.24 9.01 -6.94
N GLU A 114 7.01 8.30 -5.85
CA GLU A 114 6.21 8.76 -4.71
C GLU A 114 6.98 8.62 -3.40
N ASN A 115 6.81 9.60 -2.51
CA ASN A 115 7.26 9.51 -1.12
C ASN A 115 6.48 10.46 -0.19
N VAL A 116 6.76 10.39 1.11
CA VAL A 116 6.18 11.27 2.14
C VAL A 116 6.70 12.70 2.05
N VAL A 117 5.93 13.68 2.55
CA VAL A 117 6.31 15.11 2.60
C VAL A 117 7.62 15.37 3.36
N GLY A 118 7.98 14.46 4.27
CA GLY A 118 9.28 14.48 4.95
C GLY A 118 10.50 14.42 4.03
N LEU A 119 10.34 13.97 2.76
CA LEU A 119 11.37 13.99 1.71
C LEU A 119 11.88 15.40 1.38
N LEU A 120 11.04 16.44 1.61
CA LEU A 120 11.33 17.85 1.30
C LEU A 120 12.01 18.59 2.47
N ARG A 121 12.20 17.94 3.63
CA ARG A 121 12.72 18.58 4.84
C ARG A 121 14.17 18.22 5.10
N TRP A 122 14.90 19.15 5.71
CA TRP A 122 16.26 18.91 6.19
C TRP A 122 16.28 17.90 7.34
N HIS A 123 17.43 17.24 7.50
CA HIS A 123 17.67 16.22 8.52
C HIS A 123 18.80 16.67 9.45
N PHE A 124 18.49 16.79 10.75
CA PHE A 124 19.36 17.43 11.76
C PHE A 124 19.83 16.46 12.85
N ARG A 125 19.89 15.15 12.56
CA ARG A 125 20.14 14.10 13.57
C ARG A 125 21.41 13.26 13.31
N GLY A 126 22.32 13.75 12.46
CA GLY A 126 23.66 13.21 12.27
C GLY A 126 24.75 14.08 12.91
N GLU A 127 26.01 13.71 12.73
CA GLU A 127 27.17 14.56 13.08
C GLU A 127 27.16 15.88 12.28
N GLU A 128 26.59 15.83 11.07
CA GLU A 128 26.41 16.97 10.17
C GLU A 128 24.94 17.07 9.71
N ASP A 129 24.48 18.30 9.47
CA ASP A 129 23.19 18.57 8.86
C ASP A 129 23.17 18.02 7.42
N GLN A 130 22.10 17.30 7.07
CA GLN A 130 21.94 16.73 5.73
C GLN A 130 20.83 17.46 4.97
N PRO A 131 21.07 17.82 3.68
CA PRO A 131 20.03 18.37 2.84
C PRO A 131 18.85 17.39 2.64
N PRO A 132 17.68 17.91 2.23
CA PRO A 132 16.51 17.11 1.93
C PRO A 132 16.79 16.03 0.89
N ALA A 133 16.20 14.86 1.08
CA ALA A 133 16.40 13.71 0.21
C ALA A 133 15.98 13.95 -1.25
N ILE A 134 15.03 14.87 -1.49
CA ILE A 134 14.62 15.28 -2.84
C ILE A 134 15.79 15.84 -3.67
N GLU A 135 16.78 16.47 -3.04
CA GLU A 135 17.92 17.07 -3.73
C GLU A 135 18.77 16.03 -4.47
N TYR A 136 19.02 14.89 -3.82
CA TYR A 136 19.69 13.76 -4.46
C TYR A 136 18.90 13.23 -5.65
N ILE A 137 17.58 13.09 -5.49
CA ILE A 137 16.69 12.52 -6.51
C ILE A 137 16.67 13.39 -7.77
N VAL A 138 16.47 14.70 -7.62
CA VAL A 138 16.42 15.61 -8.78
C VAL A 138 17.78 15.77 -9.43
N SER A 139 18.86 15.75 -8.65
CA SER A 139 20.24 15.82 -9.18
C SER A 139 20.58 14.57 -10.00
N GLU A 140 20.12 13.38 -9.58
CA GLU A 140 20.28 12.15 -10.36
C GLU A 140 19.44 12.17 -11.64
N PHE A 141 18.20 12.68 -11.60
CA PHE A 141 17.42 12.89 -12.81
C PHE A 141 18.12 13.84 -13.80
N GLU A 142 18.61 14.98 -13.33
CA GLU A 142 19.36 15.95 -14.13
C GLU A 142 20.64 15.34 -14.71
N ARG A 143 21.39 14.56 -13.92
CA ARG A 143 22.59 13.84 -14.37
C ARG A 143 22.28 12.83 -15.48
N LEU A 144 21.12 12.17 -15.40
CA LEU A 144 20.67 11.21 -16.40
C LEU A 144 19.96 11.86 -17.60
N GLY A 145 19.88 13.19 -17.66
CA GLY A 145 19.26 13.93 -18.76
C GLY A 145 17.73 13.95 -18.72
N TYR A 146 17.12 13.67 -17.57
CA TYR A 146 15.68 13.80 -17.39
C TYR A 146 15.31 15.23 -17.03
N ARG A 147 14.18 15.67 -17.56
CA ARG A 147 13.40 16.77 -17.00
C ARG A 147 12.56 16.25 -15.86
N TRP A 148 12.22 17.10 -14.90
CA TRP A 148 11.44 16.72 -13.74
C TRP A 148 10.53 17.85 -13.27
N ALA A 149 9.40 17.44 -12.68
CA ALA A 149 8.52 18.30 -11.91
C ALA A 149 7.99 17.48 -10.73
N TYR A 150 7.73 18.11 -9.60
CA TYR A 150 7.09 17.47 -8.47
C TYR A 150 6.04 18.36 -7.82
N ARG A 151 5.11 17.71 -7.10
CA ARG A 151 4.08 18.38 -6.29
C ARG A 151 3.69 17.52 -5.09
N VAL A 152 3.32 18.19 -4.00
CA VAL A 152 2.60 17.59 -2.87
C VAL A 152 1.12 17.54 -3.20
N VAL A 153 0.53 16.34 -3.15
CA VAL A 153 -0.89 16.11 -3.42
C VAL A 153 -1.54 15.43 -2.23
N ASP A 154 -2.67 15.96 -1.75
CA ASP A 154 -3.50 15.34 -0.72
C ASP A 154 -4.55 14.41 -1.35
N LEU A 155 -4.86 13.31 -0.67
CA LEU A 155 -5.88 12.37 -1.10
C LEU A 155 -7.30 12.93 -0.92
N LEU A 156 -7.48 13.90 -0.01
CA LEU A 156 -8.73 14.66 0.16
C LEU A 156 -9.22 15.31 -1.15
N ALA A 157 -8.30 15.68 -2.05
CA ALA A 157 -8.61 16.24 -3.37
C ALA A 157 -9.51 15.33 -4.24
N PHE A 158 -9.48 14.02 -3.97
CA PHE A 158 -10.20 13.00 -4.72
C PHE A 158 -11.56 12.65 -4.10
N GLY A 159 -12.03 13.42 -3.13
CA GLY A 159 -13.33 13.24 -2.48
C GLY A 159 -13.35 12.14 -1.40
N VAL A 160 -12.17 11.61 -1.06
CA VAL A 160 -12.00 10.54 -0.08
C VAL A 160 -11.69 11.16 1.28
N PRO A 161 -12.35 10.76 2.39
CA PRO A 161 -12.12 11.32 3.72
C PRO A 161 -10.85 10.76 4.36
N HIS A 162 -9.71 10.89 3.67
CA HIS A 162 -8.41 10.42 4.13
C HIS A 162 -7.35 11.49 3.92
N LYS A 163 -6.80 12.04 5.00
CA LYS A 163 -5.72 13.02 4.94
C LYS A 163 -4.39 12.32 4.66
N ARG A 164 -3.98 12.24 3.39
CA ARG A 164 -2.76 11.56 2.95
C ARG A 164 -2.02 12.41 1.92
N ARG A 165 -1.20 13.33 2.42
CA ARG A 165 -0.28 14.16 1.60
C ARG A 165 0.93 13.34 1.18
N ARG A 166 1.24 13.31 -0.12
CA ARG A 166 2.43 12.67 -0.71
C ARG A 166 3.09 13.55 -1.76
N VAL A 167 4.40 13.41 -1.88
CA VAL A 167 5.22 14.04 -2.92
C VAL A 167 5.24 13.12 -4.12
N PHE A 168 4.75 13.60 -5.26
CA PHE A 168 4.85 12.91 -6.54
C PHE A 168 5.86 13.63 -7.41
N ILE A 169 6.84 12.88 -7.92
CA ILE A 169 7.92 13.39 -8.79
C ILE A 169 7.76 12.69 -10.12
N VAL A 170 7.45 13.47 -11.16
CA VAL A 170 7.40 12.99 -12.53
C VAL A 170 8.68 13.45 -13.22
N ALA A 171 9.35 12.53 -13.87
CA ALA A 171 10.50 12.81 -14.70
C ALA A 171 10.31 12.23 -16.10
N SER A 172 10.89 12.88 -17.10
CA SER A 172 10.78 12.42 -18.47
C SER A 172 11.97 12.85 -19.33
N VAL A 173 12.33 11.98 -20.28
CA VAL A 173 13.26 12.33 -21.38
C VAL A 173 12.53 13.00 -22.54
N HIS A 174 11.20 12.85 -22.65
CA HIS A 174 10.39 13.43 -23.71
C HIS A 174 9.11 14.09 -23.20
N GLY A 175 8.67 15.18 -23.82
CA GLY A 175 7.57 15.96 -23.27
C GLY A 175 7.90 16.64 -21.94
N ASP A 176 6.87 17.20 -21.32
CA ASP A 176 6.99 18.11 -20.18
C ASP A 176 6.35 17.51 -18.93
N PRO A 177 7.14 17.14 -17.89
CA PRO A 177 6.61 16.64 -16.64
C PRO A 177 5.63 17.57 -15.92
N ARG A 178 5.68 18.88 -16.20
CA ARG A 178 4.75 19.86 -15.62
C ARG A 178 3.32 19.62 -16.08
N ASP A 179 3.14 19.20 -17.32
CA ASP A 179 1.84 18.87 -17.91
C ASP A 179 1.17 17.69 -17.18
N VAL A 180 1.96 16.82 -16.55
CA VAL A 180 1.48 15.66 -15.80
C VAL A 180 1.18 15.97 -14.33
N VAL A 181 2.05 16.71 -13.63
CA VAL A 181 1.93 16.85 -12.16
C VAL A 181 1.53 18.24 -11.69
N LEU A 182 1.78 19.27 -12.49
CA LEU A 182 1.49 20.67 -12.14
C LEU A 182 0.21 21.20 -12.80
N SER A 183 -0.25 20.56 -13.89
CA SER A 183 -1.53 20.90 -14.52
C SER A 183 -2.69 20.76 -13.53
N GLN A 184 -3.57 21.76 -13.52
CA GLN A 184 -4.75 21.77 -12.66
C GLN A 184 -6.00 21.71 -13.51
N ASP A 185 -6.92 20.83 -13.13
CA ASP A 185 -8.29 20.87 -13.63
C ASP A 185 -9.11 21.53 -12.51
N THR A 186 -9.04 22.87 -12.41
CA THR A 186 -9.75 23.63 -11.37
C THR A 186 -11.26 23.74 -11.61
N ASP A 187 -11.77 23.18 -12.70
CA ASP A 187 -13.19 23.19 -13.00
C ASP A 187 -13.92 22.18 -12.12
N CYS A 188 -14.65 22.67 -11.10
CA CYS A 188 -15.65 21.88 -10.38
C CYS A 188 -16.60 21.25 -11.41
N ARG A 189 -16.57 19.92 -11.55
CA ARG A 189 -17.44 19.20 -12.51
C ARG A 189 -18.89 19.03 -12.02
N GLY A 190 -19.32 19.77 -10.99
CA GLY A 190 -20.66 19.69 -10.42
C GLY A 190 -21.03 18.35 -9.79
N ALA A 191 -20.09 17.41 -9.58
CA ALA A 191 -20.39 16.10 -9.01
C ALA A 191 -20.98 16.17 -7.58
N CYS A 192 -20.71 17.27 -6.86
CA CYS A 192 -21.35 17.59 -5.59
C CYS A 192 -22.85 17.86 -5.75
N GLU A 193 -23.30 18.43 -6.88
CA GLU A 193 -24.73 18.61 -7.16
C GLU A 193 -25.42 17.25 -7.28
N THR A 194 -24.76 16.24 -7.84
CA THR A 194 -25.31 14.87 -7.88
C THR A 194 -25.42 14.26 -6.49
N TYR A 195 -24.41 14.46 -5.64
CA TYR A 195 -24.44 13.98 -4.25
C TYR A 195 -25.54 14.66 -3.44
N VAL A 196 -25.59 15.99 -3.49
CA VAL A 196 -26.62 16.81 -2.86
C VAL A 196 -28.01 16.49 -3.45
N ALA A 197 -28.13 16.24 -4.75
CA ALA A 197 -29.38 15.82 -5.39
C ALA A 197 -29.84 14.44 -4.88
N ARG A 198 -28.91 13.49 -4.70
CA ARG A 198 -29.23 12.17 -4.15
C ARG A 198 -29.63 12.25 -2.66
N ALA A 199 -28.97 13.12 -1.89
CA ALA A 199 -29.39 13.45 -0.53
C ALA A 199 -30.77 14.16 -0.50
N ARG A 200 -31.10 14.96 -1.52
CA ARG A 200 -32.42 15.59 -1.70
C ARG A 200 -33.52 14.59 -2.09
N GLU A 201 -33.22 13.59 -2.91
CA GLU A 201 -34.15 12.50 -3.24
C GLU A 201 -34.54 11.69 -2.00
N VAL A 202 -33.58 11.46 -1.10
CA VAL A 202 -33.83 10.76 0.18
C VAL A 202 -34.59 11.65 1.18
N SER A 203 -34.41 12.97 1.14
CA SER A 203 -35.00 13.92 2.12
C SER A 203 -36.28 14.64 1.64
N GLY A 204 -36.67 14.48 0.37
CA GLY A 204 -37.97 14.95 -0.16
C GLY A 204 -38.15 16.47 -0.25
N ARG A 205 -37.09 17.29 -0.16
CA ARG A 205 -37.18 18.76 -0.23
C ARG A 205 -36.59 19.33 -1.51
N SER A 206 -37.40 20.06 -2.26
CA SER A 206 -37.03 20.81 -3.46
C SER A 206 -36.95 22.31 -3.18
N ASN A 207 -35.73 22.83 -3.10
CA ASN A 207 -35.30 24.16 -3.57
C ASN A 207 -34.27 24.77 -2.62
N GLU A 208 -33.03 24.83 -3.11
CA GLU A 208 -32.23 26.06 -3.15
C GLU A 208 -30.97 25.77 -3.97
N ARG A 209 -30.56 26.70 -4.84
CA ARG A 209 -29.35 26.57 -5.66
C ARG A 209 -28.13 26.82 -4.78
N THR A 210 -27.67 25.79 -4.08
CA THR A 210 -26.42 25.83 -3.31
C THR A 210 -25.26 25.78 -4.31
N GLN A 211 -24.47 26.85 -4.38
CA GLN A 211 -23.29 26.93 -5.24
C GLN A 211 -22.24 25.89 -4.76
N CYS A 212 -21.46 25.32 -5.69
CA CYS A 212 -20.41 24.30 -5.48
C CYS A 212 -19.25 24.73 -4.52
N TYR A 213 -19.36 25.84 -3.79
CA TYR A 213 -18.32 26.29 -2.86
C TYR A 213 -18.27 25.50 -1.53
N ASP A 214 -19.29 24.71 -1.22
CA ASP A 214 -19.33 23.85 -0.02
C ASP A 214 -18.37 22.66 -0.08
N CYS A 215 -17.76 22.38 -1.24
CA CYS A 215 -16.92 21.19 -1.46
C CYS A 215 -15.63 21.15 -0.62
N PHE A 216 -15.25 22.25 0.03
CA PHE A 216 -14.10 22.31 0.94
C PHE A 216 -14.39 22.99 2.28
N ASN A 217 -15.47 23.77 2.36
CA ASN A 217 -15.97 24.38 3.58
C ASN A 217 -17.47 24.09 3.62
N ALA A 218 -17.87 22.94 4.15
CA ALA A 218 -19.11 22.97 4.91
C ALA A 218 -18.79 23.90 6.09
N SER A 219 -19.20 25.17 5.98
CA SER A 219 -19.36 26.01 7.15
C SER A 219 -20.06 25.16 8.20
N ARG A 220 -19.45 25.14 9.39
CA ARG A 220 -20.07 24.67 10.62
C ARG A 220 -21.23 25.60 10.92
N ASP A 221 -22.26 25.57 10.10
CA ASP A 221 -23.54 26.09 10.53
C ASP A 221 -23.95 25.12 11.64
N ASP A 222 -23.82 25.59 12.88
CA ASP A 222 -24.29 24.99 14.13
C ASP A 222 -25.82 24.78 14.14
N ASP A 223 -26.44 24.76 12.96
CA ASP A 223 -27.85 24.50 12.78
C ASP A 223 -28.03 22.97 12.72
N ASP A 224 -28.26 22.42 13.91
CA ASP A 224 -28.66 21.04 14.22
C ASP A 224 -30.00 20.64 13.53
N THR A 225 -30.47 21.43 12.55
CA THR A 225 -31.68 21.20 11.74
C THR A 225 -31.54 20.05 10.75
N PHE A 226 -30.33 19.54 10.51
CA PHE A 226 -30.10 18.28 9.78
C PHE A 226 -30.01 17.09 10.74
N GLY A 227 -31.14 16.73 11.37
CA GLY A 227 -31.30 15.58 12.27
C GLY A 227 -31.07 14.19 11.65
N THR A 228 -30.29 14.05 10.58
CA THR A 228 -30.07 12.78 9.84
C THR A 228 -28.63 12.53 9.40
N ARG A 229 -27.65 13.43 9.64
CA ARG A 229 -26.26 13.18 9.22
C ARG A 229 -25.46 12.50 10.35
N ILE A 230 -24.91 11.33 10.05
CA ILE A 230 -24.03 10.60 10.96
C ILE A 230 -22.78 11.46 11.20
N ARG A 231 -22.64 12.04 12.41
CA ARG A 231 -21.43 12.77 12.78
C ARG A 231 -20.34 11.78 13.12
N THR A 232 -19.15 11.98 12.53
CA THR A 232 -18.01 11.10 12.80
C THR A 232 -16.75 11.82 13.20
N ALA A 233 -15.92 11.14 13.98
CA ALA A 233 -14.55 11.54 14.23
C ALA A 233 -13.62 10.33 14.09
N CYS A 234 -12.41 10.55 13.60
CA CYS A 234 -11.37 9.54 13.57
C CYS A 234 -10.32 9.86 14.63
N VAL A 235 -9.94 8.86 15.41
CA VAL A 235 -8.89 8.95 16.43
C VAL A 235 -7.85 7.86 16.24
N ASP A 236 -6.59 8.19 16.51
CA ASP A 236 -5.52 7.22 16.64
C ASP A 236 -5.17 7.11 18.13
N LEU A 237 -5.52 5.99 18.75
CA LEU A 237 -5.35 5.78 20.19
C LEU A 237 -3.89 5.80 20.66
N GLY A 238 -2.93 5.60 19.75
CA GLY A 238 -1.51 5.66 20.06
C GLY A 238 -0.84 6.96 19.67
N GLU A 239 -1.61 7.96 19.23
CA GLU A 239 -1.10 9.26 18.80
C GLU A 239 -1.85 10.39 19.49
N THR A 240 -1.12 11.23 20.22
CA THR A 240 -1.69 12.39 20.92
C THR A 240 -1.02 13.70 20.54
N ARG A 241 -0.02 13.69 19.64
CA ARG A 241 0.58 14.91 19.06
C ARG A 241 -0.36 15.59 18.05
N ARG A 242 -1.45 14.92 17.67
CA ARG A 242 -2.44 15.40 16.71
C ARG A 242 -3.83 15.27 17.31
N ALA A 243 -4.62 16.32 17.15
CA ALA A 243 -6.02 16.29 17.55
C ALA A 243 -6.83 15.30 16.69
N PRO A 244 -7.90 14.72 17.26
CA PRO A 244 -8.96 14.05 16.52
C PRO A 244 -9.45 14.89 15.33
N LEU A 245 -9.78 14.23 14.22
CA LEU A 245 -10.36 14.90 13.06
C LEU A 245 -11.83 14.50 12.90
N LEU A 246 -12.69 15.49 12.68
CA LEU A 246 -14.08 15.27 12.31
C LEU A 246 -14.17 14.88 10.83
N ASP A 247 -15.02 13.89 10.53
CA ASP A 247 -15.36 13.41 9.19
C ASP A 247 -14.17 13.03 8.28
N ILE A 248 -12.95 12.95 8.82
CA ILE A 248 -11.72 12.68 8.08
C ILE A 248 -10.86 11.68 8.86
N CYS A 249 -10.40 10.64 8.18
CA CYS A 249 -9.40 9.73 8.69
C CYS A 249 -7.98 10.34 8.56
N GLN A 250 -7.16 10.22 9.60
CA GLN A 250 -5.75 10.56 9.54
C GLN A 250 -4.99 9.61 8.61
N CYS A 251 -3.79 10.01 8.17
CA CYS A 251 -2.93 9.16 7.34
C CYS A 251 -2.71 7.80 8.00
N LEU A 252 -3.03 6.73 7.26
CA LEU A 252 -2.71 5.37 7.69
C LEU A 252 -1.20 5.14 7.52
N THR A 253 -0.58 4.58 8.55
CA THR A 253 0.84 4.24 8.65
C THR A 253 0.98 2.74 8.87
N THR A 254 2.21 2.24 8.81
CA THR A 254 2.49 0.80 8.96
C THR A 254 2.17 0.26 10.37
N SER A 255 1.87 1.13 11.33
CA SER A 255 1.67 0.78 12.74
C SER A 255 0.37 1.30 13.35
N ASN A 256 -0.28 2.32 12.76
CA ASN A 256 -1.43 2.96 13.39
C ASN A 256 -2.79 2.35 13.05
N GLY A 257 -2.95 1.66 11.92
CA GLY A 257 -4.27 1.21 11.49
C GLY A 257 -5.01 0.35 12.53
N ARG A 258 -4.27 -0.52 13.24
CA ARG A 258 -4.81 -1.38 14.31
C ARG A 258 -5.30 -0.63 15.56
N ARG A 259 -4.93 0.64 15.71
CA ARG A 259 -5.28 1.53 16.84
C ARG A 259 -6.09 2.75 16.36
N THR A 260 -6.43 2.79 15.08
CA THR A 260 -7.33 3.78 14.50
C THR A 260 -8.76 3.38 14.82
N CYS A 261 -9.49 4.30 15.44
CA CYS A 261 -10.88 4.11 15.80
C CYS A 261 -11.74 5.21 15.18
N VAL A 262 -12.98 4.85 14.89
CA VAL A 262 -14.02 5.77 14.44
C VAL A 262 -15.02 5.94 15.57
N ILE A 263 -15.28 7.20 15.91
CA ILE A 263 -16.38 7.61 16.75
C ILE A 263 -17.53 8.03 15.84
N ALA A 264 -18.73 7.53 16.09
CA ALA A 264 -19.91 7.85 15.29
C ALA A 264 -21.13 8.11 16.18
N ARG A 265 -21.91 9.14 15.82
CA ARG A 265 -23.22 9.45 16.38
C ARG A 265 -24.23 9.55 15.24
N GLU A 266 -25.24 8.69 15.25
CA GLU A 266 -26.22 8.59 14.14
C GLU A 266 -27.24 9.74 14.11
N HIS A 267 -27.68 10.20 15.28
CA HIS A 267 -28.59 11.34 15.47
C HIS A 267 -28.22 12.09 16.76
N ALA A 268 -28.67 13.34 16.93
CA ALA A 268 -28.24 14.21 18.02
C ALA A 268 -28.37 13.58 19.43
N ASP A 269 -29.45 12.83 19.65
CA ASP A 269 -29.76 12.16 20.92
C ASP A 269 -29.07 10.80 21.11
N ALA A 270 -28.40 10.26 20.09
CA ALA A 270 -27.72 8.97 20.17
C ALA A 270 -26.44 9.07 21.01
N THR A 271 -26.21 8.07 21.86
CA THR A 271 -24.90 7.90 22.50
C THR A 271 -23.85 7.61 21.42
N PRO A 272 -22.73 8.36 21.36
CA PRO A 272 -21.64 8.06 20.44
C PRO A 272 -21.08 6.66 20.66
N SER A 273 -20.94 5.91 19.58
CA SER A 273 -20.20 4.65 19.58
C SER A 273 -18.74 4.90 19.21
N MET A 274 -17.82 4.12 19.78
CA MET A 274 -16.41 4.15 19.45
C MET A 274 -15.93 2.74 19.10
N ARG A 275 -15.48 2.56 17.85
CA ARG A 275 -15.12 1.26 17.29
C ARG A 275 -13.81 1.30 16.52
N ALA A 276 -13.12 0.17 16.42
CA ALA A 276 -11.97 0.06 15.53
C ALA A 276 -12.35 0.34 14.06
N LEU A 277 -11.44 0.93 13.29
CA LEU A 277 -11.59 1.05 11.84
C LEU A 277 -11.58 -0.35 11.22
N ALA A 278 -12.59 -0.68 10.43
CA ALA A 278 -12.62 -1.94 9.69
C ALA A 278 -11.53 -1.96 8.61
N ILE A 279 -10.87 -3.10 8.43
CA ILE A 279 -9.78 -3.23 7.46
C ILE A 279 -10.28 -3.07 6.01
N GLU A 280 -11.51 -3.51 5.72
CA GLU A 280 -12.17 -3.32 4.42
C GLU A 280 -12.44 -1.83 4.13
N ASP A 281 -12.83 -1.06 5.14
CA ASP A 281 -13.00 0.39 4.98
C ASP A 281 -11.65 1.09 4.83
N ALA A 282 -10.58 0.60 5.48
CA ALA A 282 -9.23 1.09 5.28
C ALA A 282 -8.68 0.80 3.88
N GLU A 283 -9.00 -0.36 3.30
CA GLU A 283 -8.72 -0.69 1.89
C GLU A 283 -9.43 0.30 0.96
N ARG A 284 -10.71 0.58 1.20
CA ARG A 284 -11.52 1.54 0.44
C ARG A 284 -10.97 2.97 0.54
N LEU A 285 -10.54 3.41 1.72
CA LEU A 285 -9.90 4.73 1.91
C LEU A 285 -8.65 4.86 1.03
N MET A 286 -7.91 3.77 0.82
CA MET A 286 -6.74 3.71 -0.07
C MET A 286 -7.08 3.43 -1.55
N GLY A 287 -8.37 3.28 -1.88
CA GLY A 287 -8.90 3.07 -3.23
C GLY A 287 -8.87 1.63 -3.73
N PHE A 288 -8.59 0.68 -2.85
CA PHE A 288 -8.65 -0.75 -3.13
C PHE A 288 -10.07 -1.31 -2.91
N GLU A 289 -10.36 -2.42 -3.57
CA GLU A 289 -11.57 -3.20 -3.28
C GLU A 289 -11.47 -3.87 -1.90
N PRO A 290 -12.58 -4.02 -1.17
CA PRO A 290 -12.61 -4.84 0.05
C PRO A 290 -12.04 -6.25 -0.17
N GLY A 291 -11.17 -6.69 0.73
CA GLY A 291 -10.44 -7.95 0.66
C GLY A 291 -9.16 -7.91 -0.17
N HIS A 292 -8.76 -6.77 -0.74
CA HIS A 292 -7.54 -6.66 -1.56
C HIS A 292 -6.28 -7.16 -0.83
N THR A 293 -6.15 -6.87 0.45
CA THR A 293 -5.01 -7.31 1.27
C THR A 293 -5.21 -8.69 1.90
N ALA A 294 -6.38 -9.31 1.77
CA ALA A 294 -6.66 -10.63 2.37
C ALA A 294 -5.62 -11.71 2.00
N PRO A 295 -5.07 -11.79 0.76
CA PRO A 295 -4.03 -12.76 0.41
C PRO A 295 -2.71 -12.59 1.19
N CYS A 296 -2.53 -11.48 1.93
CA CYS A 296 -1.32 -11.27 2.72
C CYS A 296 -1.22 -12.26 3.88
N ALA A 297 -2.33 -12.76 4.41
CA ALA A 297 -2.36 -13.81 5.43
C ALA A 297 -2.37 -15.19 4.75
N ARG A 298 -1.66 -16.15 5.31
CA ARG A 298 -1.88 -17.57 4.96
C ARG A 298 -3.21 -17.94 5.60
N THR A 299 -4.17 -18.47 4.84
CA THR A 299 -5.42 -19.01 5.40
C THR A 299 -5.09 -20.17 6.32
N SER A 300 -5.02 -19.92 7.62
CA SER A 300 -5.15 -20.93 8.67
C SER A 300 -6.64 -21.04 9.00
N SER A 301 -7.21 -22.25 8.83
CA SER A 301 -8.44 -22.79 9.45
C SER A 301 -9.72 -21.93 9.58
N VAL A 302 -10.86 -22.60 9.46
CA VAL A 302 -12.25 -22.11 9.45
C VAL A 302 -12.76 -21.49 10.77
N ASP A 303 -11.89 -21.09 11.71
CA ASP A 303 -12.31 -20.50 13.01
C ASP A 303 -11.80 -19.06 13.21
N ASP A 304 -11.97 -18.18 12.23
CA ASP A 304 -11.73 -16.72 12.37
C ASP A 304 -13.02 -15.94 12.71
N ALA A 305 -14.02 -16.63 13.25
CA ALA A 305 -15.24 -16.04 13.81
C ALA A 305 -15.18 -16.02 15.35
N GLY A 306 -14.42 -15.08 15.92
CA GLY A 306 -14.33 -14.85 17.38
C GLY A 306 -12.96 -14.31 17.79
N PHE A 307 -12.62 -13.02 17.64
CA PHE A 307 -13.15 -11.81 18.29
C PHE A 307 -12.79 -11.68 19.78
N THR A 308 -11.59 -11.14 20.03
CA THR A 308 -11.19 -10.58 21.34
C THR A 308 -10.46 -9.26 21.16
N GLY A 309 -11.11 -8.20 20.65
CA GLY A 309 -10.71 -6.79 20.82
C GLY A 309 -9.28 -6.36 20.41
N HIS A 310 -8.50 -7.27 19.84
CA HIS A 310 -7.13 -7.10 19.39
C HIS A 310 -7.16 -7.56 17.94
N ALA A 311 -6.85 -6.65 17.01
CA ALA A 311 -6.67 -7.01 15.61
C ALA A 311 -5.81 -8.27 15.53
N THR A 312 -6.36 -9.36 14.94
CA THR A 312 -5.61 -10.60 14.77
C THR A 312 -4.30 -10.29 14.06
N HIS A 313 -3.26 -11.12 14.26
CA HIS A 313 -1.97 -10.91 13.60
C HIS A 313 -2.13 -10.73 12.07
N ALA A 314 -3.11 -11.40 11.47
CA ALA A 314 -3.52 -11.22 10.08
C ALA A 314 -4.06 -9.82 9.77
N VAL A 315 -5.02 -9.29 10.54
CA VAL A 315 -5.56 -7.93 10.36
C VAL A 315 -4.49 -6.86 10.58
N SER A 316 -3.63 -7.02 11.60
CA SER A 316 -2.52 -6.10 11.83
C SER A 316 -1.54 -6.09 10.66
N ALA A 317 -1.25 -7.25 10.06
CA ALA A 317 -0.42 -7.33 8.87
C ALA A 317 -1.06 -6.59 7.68
N ARG A 318 -2.37 -6.78 7.44
CA ARG A 318 -3.12 -6.08 6.39
C ARG A 318 -3.04 -4.55 6.52
N PHE A 319 -3.28 -4.03 7.73
CA PHE A 319 -3.13 -2.59 8.01
C PHE A 319 -1.71 -2.08 7.75
N SER A 320 -0.70 -2.86 8.14
CA SER A 320 0.70 -2.50 7.92
C SER A 320 1.00 -2.32 6.42
N LEU A 321 0.46 -3.22 5.59
CA LEU A 321 0.61 -3.12 4.13
C LEU A 321 -0.09 -1.89 3.55
N LEU A 322 -1.31 -1.58 4.02
CA LEU A 322 -2.03 -0.37 3.59
C LEU A 322 -1.30 0.91 3.95
N GLY A 323 -0.71 0.97 5.16
CA GLY A 323 0.06 2.13 5.60
C GLY A 323 1.23 2.45 4.66
N ALA A 324 1.89 1.41 4.15
CA ALA A 324 3.00 1.51 3.21
C ALA A 324 2.58 1.74 1.74
N ALA A 325 1.33 1.43 1.37
CA ALA A 325 0.88 1.44 -0.02
C ALA A 325 0.74 2.87 -0.60
N CYS A 326 0.95 3.01 -1.91
CA CYS A 326 0.46 4.17 -2.65
C CYS A 326 -1.08 4.11 -2.74
N ALA A 327 -1.75 5.26 -2.74
CA ALA A 327 -3.19 5.31 -2.94
C ALA A 327 -3.53 5.10 -4.43
N VAL A 328 -4.58 4.33 -4.70
CA VAL A 328 -4.99 4.00 -6.06
C VAL A 328 -5.47 5.24 -6.82
N GLN A 329 -6.17 6.14 -6.15
CA GLN A 329 -6.74 7.36 -6.74
C GLN A 329 -5.66 8.32 -7.24
N HIS A 330 -4.57 8.51 -6.47
CA HIS A 330 -3.41 9.29 -6.92
C HIS A 330 -2.79 8.68 -8.17
N SER A 331 -2.66 7.36 -8.17
CA SER A 331 -2.03 6.59 -9.26
C SER A 331 -2.87 6.64 -10.54
N GLU A 332 -4.19 6.51 -10.41
CA GLU A 332 -5.16 6.63 -11.51
C GLU A 332 -5.14 8.02 -12.12
N TRP A 333 -5.17 9.07 -11.29
CA TRP A 333 -5.09 10.47 -11.75
C TRP A 333 -3.81 10.77 -12.54
N LEU A 334 -2.66 10.31 -12.05
CA LEU A 334 -1.39 10.46 -12.76
C LEU A 334 -1.37 9.64 -14.06
N GLY A 335 -1.94 8.43 -14.03
CA GLY A 335 -2.10 7.59 -15.21
C GLY A 335 -2.96 8.24 -16.30
N GLU A 336 -4.13 8.79 -15.94
CA GLU A 336 -5.01 9.50 -16.89
C GLU A 336 -4.26 10.61 -17.63
N ARG A 337 -3.40 11.35 -16.91
CA ARG A 337 -2.56 12.40 -17.51
C ARG A 337 -1.40 11.83 -18.34
N LEU A 338 -0.76 10.76 -17.89
CA LEU A 338 0.30 10.07 -18.64
C LEU A 338 -0.22 9.37 -19.91
N ARG A 339 -1.51 9.05 -19.98
CA ARG A 339 -2.16 8.55 -21.20
C ARG A 339 -2.28 9.61 -22.29
N ALA A 340 -2.35 10.89 -21.90
CA ALA A 340 -2.43 12.02 -22.81
C ALA A 340 -1.58 13.20 -22.30
N PRO A 341 -0.24 13.05 -22.21
CA PRO A 341 0.64 13.99 -21.50
C PRO A 341 0.78 15.35 -22.21
N TYR A 342 0.14 15.51 -23.37
CA TYR A 342 0.13 16.74 -24.16
C TYR A 342 -1.26 17.39 -24.23
N ALA A 343 -2.29 16.77 -23.66
CA ALA A 343 -3.66 17.27 -23.71
C ALA A 343 -3.87 18.48 -22.78
N THR A 344 -3.26 18.44 -21.59
CA THR A 344 -3.34 19.54 -20.61
C THR A 344 -1.95 20.16 -20.45
N LYS A 345 -1.83 21.43 -20.84
CA LYS A 345 -0.56 22.16 -20.77
C LYS A 345 -0.45 22.99 -19.51
N PHE A 346 0.73 22.99 -18.88
CA PHE A 346 1.03 23.89 -17.78
C PHE A 346 1.39 25.29 -18.32
N LEU A 347 0.51 26.28 -18.08
CA LEU A 347 0.62 27.62 -18.68
C LEU A 347 1.31 28.68 -17.80
N HIS A 348 1.57 28.39 -16.51
CA HIS A 348 1.94 29.41 -15.50
C HIS A 348 3.45 29.61 -15.28
N HIS A 349 4.28 29.45 -16.31
CA HIS A 349 5.74 29.60 -16.17
C HIS A 349 6.18 30.98 -15.64
N ALA A 350 5.45 32.04 -16.00
CA ALA A 350 5.81 33.43 -15.70
C ALA A 350 5.73 33.81 -14.21
N ALA A 351 5.03 33.02 -13.37
CA ALA A 351 4.84 33.28 -11.94
C ALA A 351 5.79 32.48 -11.03
N SER A 352 6.77 31.79 -11.63
CA SER A 352 7.69 30.91 -10.90
C SER A 352 9.03 31.59 -10.61
N THR A 353 9.53 31.42 -9.39
CA THR A 353 10.79 32.04 -8.94
C THR A 353 11.95 31.04 -8.97
N PRO A 354 13.20 31.50 -9.16
CA PRO A 354 14.38 30.65 -9.02
C PRO A 354 14.42 29.98 -7.65
N PHE A 355 14.63 28.66 -7.69
CA PHE A 355 14.61 27.80 -6.51
C PHE A 355 16.03 27.66 -5.93
N GLU A 356 16.66 28.80 -5.61
CA GLU A 356 17.97 28.88 -4.93
C GLU A 356 17.86 29.56 -3.55
N THR A 357 16.83 30.39 -3.35
CA THR A 357 16.49 30.96 -2.04
C THR A 357 15.65 29.96 -1.26
N PRO A 358 15.98 29.62 0.00
CA PRO A 358 15.11 28.80 0.84
C PRO A 358 13.70 29.40 0.85
N CYS A 359 12.69 28.67 0.39
CA CYS A 359 11.31 29.10 0.56
C CYS A 359 11.04 29.18 2.06
N ALA A 360 10.73 30.38 2.54
CA ALA A 360 10.23 30.57 3.89
C ALA A 360 9.02 29.65 4.08
N VAL A 361 9.15 28.67 4.98
CA VAL A 361 8.01 27.84 5.33
C VAL A 361 7.04 28.74 6.05
N ASP A 362 5.81 28.79 5.58
CA ASP A 362 4.73 29.41 6.33
C ASP A 362 4.45 28.50 7.54
N ALA A 363 5.12 28.78 8.66
CA ALA A 363 5.09 28.01 9.90
C ALA A 363 3.66 27.86 10.48
N ARG A 364 2.68 28.59 9.92
CA ARG A 364 1.29 28.64 10.38
C ARG A 364 0.43 27.46 9.94
N ARG A 365 0.82 26.70 8.90
CA ARG A 365 -0.04 25.61 8.35
C ARG A 365 0.11 24.23 9.01
N ASP A 366 1.18 23.99 9.78
CA ASP A 366 1.47 22.67 10.34
C ASP A 366 1.18 22.52 11.85
N GLY A 367 0.60 23.53 12.51
CA GLY A 367 0.00 23.39 13.85
C GLY A 367 0.93 22.95 15.00
N VAL A 368 2.26 23.01 14.83
CA VAL A 368 3.21 22.64 15.89
C VAL A 368 3.48 23.87 16.77
N GLN A 369 2.64 24.08 17.79
CA GLN A 369 3.02 24.91 18.94
C GLN A 369 3.80 24.04 19.92
N SER A 370 5.13 24.19 19.97
CA SER A 370 5.90 23.88 21.18
C SER A 370 7.29 24.55 21.16
N ASP A 371 7.52 25.35 22.21
CA ASP A 371 8.77 25.89 22.75
C ASP A 371 9.52 27.04 22.05
N VAL A 372 9.45 28.18 22.74
CA VAL A 372 10.01 29.51 22.41
C VAL A 372 11.55 29.55 22.49
N HIS A 373 12.21 28.58 23.14
CA HIS A 373 13.67 28.59 23.34
C HIS A 373 14.49 27.96 22.20
N ARG A 374 13.86 27.38 21.17
CA ARG A 374 14.55 26.82 19.99
C ARG A 374 14.62 27.77 18.79
N ARG A 375 14.20 29.03 18.95
CA ARG A 375 13.96 29.99 17.84
C ARG A 375 15.20 30.50 17.10
N GLN A 376 16.43 30.22 17.54
CA GLN A 376 17.64 30.75 16.88
C GLN A 376 18.39 29.75 15.98
N ARG A 377 18.01 28.47 15.94
CA ARG A 377 18.62 27.47 15.03
C ARG A 377 17.65 26.84 14.01
N THR A 378 16.36 27.18 14.06
CA THR A 378 15.29 26.49 13.32
C THR A 378 14.54 27.39 12.34
N ALA A 379 15.25 28.24 11.58
CA ALA A 379 14.70 28.69 10.31
C ALA A 379 14.64 27.45 9.40
N HIS A 380 13.55 26.69 9.51
CA HIS A 380 13.32 25.41 8.86
C HIS A 380 13.51 25.56 7.34
N THR A 381 14.66 25.21 6.82
CA THR A 381 14.86 25.12 5.38
C THR A 381 14.06 23.90 4.89
N SER A 382 13.22 24.08 3.88
CA SER A 382 12.58 22.98 3.18
C SER A 382 12.41 23.33 1.72
N TRP A 383 12.38 22.31 0.87
CA TRP A 383 12.00 22.48 -0.51
C TRP A 383 10.50 22.88 -0.59
N PRO A 384 10.09 23.65 -1.60
CA PRO A 384 8.72 24.09 -1.81
C PRO A 384 7.82 22.88 -2.04
N LEU A 385 6.52 23.07 -1.86
CA LEU A 385 5.52 22.00 -2.06
C LEU A 385 5.39 21.59 -3.54
N ALA A 386 5.89 22.41 -4.47
CA ALA A 386 6.06 22.06 -5.87
C ALA A 386 7.27 22.76 -6.46
N ALA A 387 8.00 22.08 -7.33
CA ALA A 387 9.05 22.67 -8.14
C ALA A 387 9.27 21.87 -9.42
N TYR A 388 10.01 22.45 -10.35
CA TYR A 388 10.38 21.84 -11.63
C TYR A 388 11.73 22.37 -12.11
N ASN A 389 12.33 21.70 -13.09
CA ASN A 389 13.44 22.27 -13.84
C ASN A 389 13.00 22.89 -15.17
N VAL A 390 13.65 23.97 -15.59
CA VAL A 390 13.40 24.62 -16.89
C VAL A 390 14.26 23.98 -17.97
N PHE A 391 13.71 23.99 -19.18
CA PHE A 391 14.46 23.69 -20.40
C PHE A 391 15.47 24.79 -20.70
N ASP A 392 16.69 24.40 -21.03
CA ASP A 392 17.54 25.14 -21.98
C ASP A 392 18.21 24.13 -22.89
N SER A 393 18.45 24.52 -24.14
CA SER A 393 19.25 23.73 -25.09
C SER A 393 20.55 23.27 -24.43
N LEU A 394 20.99 22.07 -24.78
CA LEU A 394 22.23 21.50 -24.30
C LEU A 394 23.39 22.38 -24.81
N ASP A 395 23.83 23.33 -24.00
CA ASP A 395 25.11 24.01 -24.22
C ASP A 395 26.23 23.10 -23.70
N ASP A 396 27.13 22.73 -24.60
CA ASP A 396 28.25 21.78 -24.47
C ASP A 396 29.42 22.29 -23.58
N ASP A 397 29.17 22.92 -22.42
CA ASP A 397 30.25 23.50 -21.60
C ASP A 397 30.32 23.03 -20.13
N ASP A 398 31.57 22.90 -19.65
CA ASP A 398 32.06 22.18 -18.47
C ASP A 398 31.65 22.70 -17.07
N ASP A 399 30.91 23.82 -16.95
CA ASP A 399 30.47 24.35 -15.63
C ASP A 399 29.04 23.92 -15.26
N VAL A 400 28.90 22.62 -14.97
CA VAL A 400 27.63 21.91 -14.97
C VAL A 400 26.81 22.10 -13.68
N SER A 401 27.43 22.36 -12.52
CA SER A 401 26.73 22.29 -11.22
C SER A 401 25.99 23.59 -10.85
N ALA A 402 26.62 24.76 -11.02
CA ALA A 402 26.00 26.05 -10.71
C ALA A 402 24.85 26.40 -11.68
N ARG A 403 25.02 26.06 -12.98
CA ARG A 403 23.99 26.28 -14.01
C ARG A 403 22.73 25.41 -13.83
N ARG A 404 22.86 24.20 -13.24
CA ARG A 404 21.71 23.31 -12.97
C ARG A 404 20.81 23.85 -11.86
N ALA A 405 21.37 24.42 -10.80
CA ALA A 405 20.60 25.04 -9.72
C ALA A 405 19.77 26.23 -10.23
N ALA A 406 20.36 27.07 -11.09
CA ALA A 406 19.71 28.23 -11.68
C ALA A 406 18.53 27.88 -12.61
N ARG A 407 18.41 26.61 -13.03
CA ARG A 407 17.30 26.09 -13.84
C ARG A 407 16.16 25.54 -12.99
N ARG A 408 16.25 25.55 -11.67
CA ARG A 408 15.16 25.08 -10.80
C ARG A 408 14.18 26.23 -10.55
N ARG A 409 12.89 25.93 -10.60
CA ARG A 409 11.81 26.91 -10.43
C ARG A 409 10.74 26.38 -9.50
N ALA A 410 10.21 27.27 -8.67
CA ALA A 410 9.10 26.99 -7.79
C ALA A 410 7.91 27.89 -8.16
N PRO A 411 6.71 27.35 -8.42
CA PRO A 411 5.51 28.16 -8.53
C PRO A 411 5.24 28.89 -7.21
N SER A 412 4.85 30.16 -7.28
CA SER A 412 4.48 30.96 -6.09
C SER A 412 3.18 30.47 -5.44
N THR A 413 2.24 29.95 -6.23
CA THR A 413 0.99 29.37 -5.76
C THR A 413 0.69 28.06 -6.49
N LEU A 414 0.47 26.99 -5.72
CA LEU A 414 -0.03 25.73 -6.24
C LEU A 414 -0.84 25.02 -5.15
N SER A 415 -2.06 24.60 -5.48
CA SER A 415 -2.92 23.86 -4.54
C SER A 415 -2.30 22.50 -4.20
N GLU A 416 -2.63 21.89 -3.07
CA GLU A 416 -2.37 20.45 -2.84
C GLU A 416 -3.50 19.58 -3.40
N SER A 417 -4.56 20.21 -3.90
CA SER A 417 -5.71 19.60 -4.55
C SER A 417 -5.69 19.92 -6.05
N PRO A 418 -5.08 19.06 -6.90
CA PRO A 418 -4.99 19.27 -8.34
C PRO A 418 -6.33 19.14 -9.07
N ILE A 419 -7.28 18.48 -8.42
CA ILE A 419 -8.66 18.27 -8.84
C ILE A 419 -9.54 18.46 -7.61
N LEU A 420 -10.81 18.83 -7.83
CA LEU A 420 -11.82 18.92 -6.78
C LEU A 420 -12.96 17.95 -7.12
N ARG A 421 -13.00 16.81 -6.41
CA ARG A 421 -14.14 15.89 -6.44
C ARG A 421 -15.06 16.15 -5.25
N ALA A 422 -16.33 15.77 -5.37
CA ALA A 422 -17.28 15.85 -4.26
C ALA A 422 -16.74 15.09 -3.05
N PHE A 423 -16.65 15.78 -1.92
CA PHE A 423 -16.19 15.19 -0.66
C PHE A 423 -17.26 14.29 -0.06
N VAL A 424 -16.90 13.06 0.28
CA VAL A 424 -17.76 12.13 1.03
C VAL A 424 -17.28 12.12 2.48
N PRO A 425 -18.09 12.55 3.45
CA PRO A 425 -17.74 12.52 4.87
C PRO A 425 -17.43 11.09 5.34
N LEU A 426 -16.54 10.94 6.32
CA LEU A 426 -16.13 9.61 6.80
C LEU A 426 -17.32 8.74 7.22
N GLY A 427 -18.30 9.27 7.96
CA GLY A 427 -19.49 8.50 8.35
C GLY A 427 -20.28 7.91 7.20
N GLU A 428 -20.41 8.65 6.10
CA GLU A 428 -21.13 8.22 4.89
C GLU A 428 -20.24 7.33 4.01
N PHE A 429 -18.92 7.47 4.12
CA PHE A 429 -17.97 6.63 3.41
C PHE A 429 -17.92 5.20 3.95
N LEU A 430 -17.95 5.02 5.27
CA LEU A 430 -17.80 3.72 5.93
C LEU A 430 -18.99 2.80 5.67
N THR A 431 -18.73 1.57 5.22
CA THR A 431 -19.79 0.57 4.96
C THR A 431 -19.65 -0.69 5.79
N HIS A 432 -18.51 -0.90 6.47
CA HIS A 432 -18.25 -2.09 7.27
C HIS A 432 -18.36 -1.77 8.76
N THR A 433 -19.51 -1.21 9.13
CA THR A 433 -19.75 -0.68 10.48
C THR A 433 -20.25 -1.71 11.50
N HIS A 434 -20.60 -2.91 11.03
CA HIS A 434 -21.19 -3.98 11.81
C HIS A 434 -20.20 -4.83 12.64
N VAL A 435 -18.89 -4.57 12.54
CA VAL A 435 -17.85 -5.29 13.29
C VAL A 435 -17.78 -4.73 14.72
N ARG A 436 -18.29 -5.49 15.70
CA ARG A 436 -18.52 -5.08 17.11
C ARG A 436 -17.24 -4.93 17.96
N ASP A 437 -16.19 -4.30 17.47
CA ASP A 437 -14.95 -4.11 18.24
C ASP A 437 -15.06 -2.80 19.02
N GLU A 438 -15.96 -2.78 20.02
CA GLU A 438 -16.04 -1.65 20.94
C GLU A 438 -14.73 -1.51 21.70
N VAL A 439 -14.20 -0.29 21.71
CA VAL A 439 -12.99 0.02 22.48
C VAL A 439 -13.33 -0.06 23.97
N ASP A 440 -12.55 -0.80 24.75
CA ASP A 440 -12.81 -0.95 26.18
C ASP A 440 -12.65 0.37 26.95
N ARG A 441 -13.35 0.47 28.09
CA ARG A 441 -13.37 1.67 28.93
C ARG A 441 -11.97 2.10 29.40
N ALA A 442 -11.11 1.15 29.77
CA ALA A 442 -9.78 1.48 30.30
C ALA A 442 -8.93 2.14 29.22
N THR A 443 -8.99 1.64 27.98
CA THR A 443 -8.33 2.23 26.82
C THR A 443 -8.83 3.64 26.52
N ARG A 444 -10.15 3.88 26.56
CA ARG A 444 -10.73 5.23 26.35
C ARG A 444 -10.25 6.23 27.40
N VAL A 445 -10.31 5.87 28.68
CA VAL A 445 -9.88 6.71 29.80
C VAL A 445 -8.39 7.03 29.71
N ALA A 446 -7.56 6.02 29.39
CA ALA A 446 -6.12 6.21 29.22
C ALA A 446 -5.79 7.14 28.05
N TYR A 447 -6.50 7.01 26.93
CA TYR A 447 -6.32 7.91 25.77
C TYR A 447 -6.72 9.34 26.10
N ARG A 448 -7.88 9.56 26.72
CA ARG A 448 -8.34 10.89 27.16
C ARG A 448 -7.32 11.58 28.05
N LYS A 449 -6.72 10.85 29.00
CA LYS A 449 -5.67 11.39 29.88
C LYS A 449 -4.47 11.89 29.07
N ARG A 450 -3.94 11.05 28.17
CA ARG A 450 -2.80 11.42 27.31
C ARG A 450 -3.12 12.58 26.36
N LEU A 451 -4.36 12.68 25.89
CA LEU A 451 -4.82 13.75 25.00
C LEU A 451 -4.76 15.12 25.72
N ARG A 452 -5.24 15.19 26.96
CA ARG A 452 -5.12 16.39 27.81
C ARG A 452 -3.67 16.73 28.14
N GLU A 453 -2.87 15.73 28.51
CA GLU A 453 -1.42 15.90 28.75
C GLU A 453 -0.66 16.45 27.53
N SER A 454 -1.20 16.22 26.32
CA SER A 454 -0.64 16.72 25.07
C SER A 454 -1.18 18.10 24.67
N GLY A 455 -1.96 18.77 25.53
CA GLY A 455 -2.50 20.12 25.31
C GLY A 455 -3.76 20.19 24.44
N HIS A 456 -4.45 19.06 24.24
CA HIS A 456 -5.71 19.01 23.51
C HIS A 456 -6.91 19.06 24.47
N ASP A 457 -7.06 20.20 25.16
CA ASP A 457 -8.14 20.41 26.14
C ASP A 457 -9.50 20.75 25.49
N ASP A 458 -9.47 21.30 24.26
CA ASP A 458 -10.65 21.73 23.49
C ASP A 458 -10.93 20.78 22.32
N VAL A 459 -11.31 19.53 22.63
CA VAL A 459 -11.71 18.53 21.64
C VAL A 459 -13.22 18.54 21.45
N ASP A 460 -13.67 18.30 20.22
CA ASP A 460 -15.10 18.31 19.86
C ASP A 460 -15.95 17.43 20.79
N ASP A 461 -17.16 17.91 21.10
CA ASP A 461 -18.08 17.24 22.02
C ASP A 461 -18.40 15.80 21.63
N LEU A 462 -18.41 15.47 20.33
CA LEU A 462 -18.58 14.10 19.87
C LEU A 462 -17.49 13.19 20.45
N VAL A 463 -16.23 13.64 20.40
CA VAL A 463 -15.07 12.89 20.89
C VAL A 463 -15.07 12.86 22.41
N ARG A 464 -15.33 14.01 23.04
CA ARG A 464 -15.38 14.13 24.50
C ARG A 464 -16.41 13.16 25.10
N VAL A 465 -17.65 13.18 24.59
CA VAL A 465 -18.73 12.30 25.06
C VAL A 465 -18.42 10.82 24.76
N ALA A 466 -17.78 10.49 23.64
CA ALA A 466 -17.41 9.11 23.34
C ALA A 466 -16.32 8.54 24.27
N LEU A 467 -15.43 9.41 24.76
CA LEU A 467 -14.35 9.06 25.68
C LEU A 467 -14.79 9.08 27.16
N ASP A 468 -15.86 9.82 27.47
CA ASP A 468 -16.44 9.95 28.81
C ASP A 468 -17.58 8.94 28.98
N ASP A 469 -17.37 7.92 29.82
CA ASP A 469 -18.35 6.84 30.08
C ASP A 469 -19.55 7.29 30.96
N ASP A 470 -19.99 8.54 30.82
CA ASP A 470 -21.11 9.11 31.60
C ASP A 470 -22.26 9.55 30.66
N PRO A 471 -23.29 8.69 30.48
CA PRO A 471 -24.47 9.06 29.70
C PRO A 471 -25.34 10.12 30.40
N ARG A 472 -24.99 10.59 31.59
CA ARG A 472 -25.75 11.58 32.37
C ARG A 472 -24.82 12.54 33.09
N GLY A 473 -24.20 13.44 32.32
CA GLY A 473 -23.32 14.50 32.80
C GLY A 473 -23.67 15.01 34.21
N ARG A 474 -22.89 14.58 35.19
CA ARG A 474 -22.78 15.23 36.50
C ARG A 474 -21.32 15.29 36.89
N GLY A 475 -20.77 16.50 36.87
CA GLY A 475 -19.49 16.77 37.50
C GLY A 475 -19.53 16.43 38.99
N VAL A 476 -18.35 16.08 39.53
CA VAL A 476 -17.85 16.36 40.90
C VAL A 476 -16.73 15.34 41.20
N ASP A 477 -15.50 15.88 41.22
CA ASP A 477 -14.55 15.90 42.33
C ASP A 477 -13.84 14.61 42.87
N SER A 478 -12.51 14.79 42.94
CA SER A 478 -11.40 14.28 43.75
C SER A 478 -11.46 13.01 44.65
N ARG A 479 -10.30 12.33 44.66
CA ARG A 479 -9.69 11.41 45.67
C ARG A 479 -10.17 9.94 45.71
N ARG A 480 -9.28 9.01 45.32
CA ARG A 480 -8.47 8.16 46.23
C ARG A 480 -7.69 7.10 45.46
N ASP A 481 -6.42 7.00 45.79
CA ASP A 481 -5.48 5.96 45.43
C ASP A 481 -5.70 4.66 46.24
N ASP A 482 -5.08 3.60 45.72
CA ASP A 482 -4.65 2.34 46.36
C ASP A 482 -5.72 1.29 46.74
N GLU A 483 -5.67 0.11 46.07
CA GLU A 483 -5.00 -1.09 46.60
C GLU A 483 -5.33 -2.38 45.78
N ASN A 484 -4.29 -3.19 45.61
CA ASN A 484 -4.26 -4.66 45.47
C ASN A 484 -4.70 -5.39 44.17
N ALA A 485 -3.70 -6.04 43.57
CA ALA A 485 -3.76 -7.34 42.90
C ALA A 485 -3.09 -8.40 43.82
N PRO A 486 -2.99 -9.71 43.47
CA PRO A 486 -3.82 -10.62 42.67
C PRO A 486 -4.10 -11.95 43.43
N ARG A 487 -4.82 -12.92 42.82
CA ARG A 487 -4.49 -14.37 42.91
C ARG A 487 -5.33 -15.30 42.01
N SER A 488 -4.61 -16.00 41.13
CA SER A 488 -4.67 -17.43 40.72
C SER A 488 -5.95 -18.27 40.88
N GLY A 489 -6.27 -19.04 39.83
CA GLY A 489 -7.08 -20.26 39.88
C GLY A 489 -7.02 -21.04 38.56
N GLU A 490 -6.76 -22.33 38.63
CA GLU A 490 -6.33 -23.26 37.57
C GLU A 490 -7.47 -23.93 36.75
N ARG A 491 -7.07 -24.42 35.55
CA ARG A 491 -7.42 -25.67 34.81
C ARG A 491 -8.86 -26.22 34.87
N ASP A 492 -9.43 -26.58 33.70
CA ASP A 492 -9.45 -28.00 33.29
C ASP A 492 -9.92 -28.27 31.84
N ALA A 493 -9.57 -29.48 31.38
CA ALA A 493 -9.64 -30.01 30.02
C ALA A 493 -10.91 -30.82 29.67
N SER A 494 -11.20 -30.97 28.36
CA SER A 494 -11.70 -32.18 27.63
C SER A 494 -12.54 -31.74 26.40
N ASN A 495 -12.08 -31.94 25.17
CA ASN A 495 -11.99 -33.15 24.35
C ASN A 495 -13.36 -33.70 23.88
N HIS A 496 -13.77 -33.40 22.65
CA HIS A 496 -14.57 -34.33 21.83
C HIS A 496 -14.37 -34.10 20.32
N ARG A 497 -13.83 -35.15 19.67
CA ARG A 497 -13.78 -35.34 18.22
C ARG A 497 -15.16 -35.78 17.69
N ARG A 498 -15.52 -35.33 16.48
CA ARG A 498 -16.15 -36.20 15.47
C ARG A 498 -16.03 -35.60 14.06
N ALA A 499 -15.61 -36.46 13.14
CA ALA A 499 -15.35 -36.20 11.73
C ALA A 499 -16.65 -36.22 10.91
N VAL A 500 -16.70 -35.40 9.85
CA VAL A 500 -17.64 -35.55 8.73
C VAL A 500 -16.87 -35.33 7.43
N GLU A 501 -16.79 -36.39 6.62
CA GLU A 501 -16.23 -36.42 5.27
C GLU A 501 -17.05 -35.55 4.30
N TRP A 502 -16.38 -34.80 3.43
CA TRP A 502 -16.98 -34.25 2.21
C TRP A 502 -16.20 -34.69 0.96
N SER A 503 -16.96 -35.27 0.03
CA SER A 503 -16.48 -35.91 -1.20
C SER A 503 -15.97 -34.88 -2.21
N MET A 504 -14.77 -35.10 -2.75
CA MET A 504 -14.24 -34.34 -3.89
C MET A 504 -14.90 -34.81 -5.21
N ARG A 505 -15.62 -33.92 -5.90
CA ARG A 505 -15.83 -34.05 -7.35
C ARG A 505 -14.74 -33.28 -8.11
N LYS A 506 -14.26 -33.94 -9.18
CA LYS A 506 -13.04 -33.69 -9.96
C LYS A 506 -13.06 -32.36 -10.74
N VAL A 507 -11.92 -31.67 -10.74
CA VAL A 507 -11.59 -30.59 -11.68
C VAL A 507 -10.90 -31.19 -12.92
N ALA A 508 -11.29 -30.70 -14.11
CA ALA A 508 -10.87 -31.18 -15.42
C ALA A 508 -9.41 -30.84 -15.78
N SER A 509 -8.91 -31.52 -16.82
CA SER A 509 -7.51 -31.55 -17.27
C SER A 509 -7.13 -30.40 -18.24
N CYS A 510 -5.83 -30.07 -18.38
CA CYS A 510 -5.33 -28.91 -19.15
C CYS A 510 -4.94 -29.16 -20.63
N GLY A 511 -5.18 -30.36 -21.19
CA GLY A 511 -5.24 -30.65 -22.65
C GLY A 511 -4.06 -30.32 -23.61
N ALA A 512 -3.03 -29.56 -23.22
CA ALA A 512 -2.21 -28.84 -24.21
C ALA A 512 -0.90 -29.52 -24.65
N CYS A 513 -0.47 -30.65 -24.07
CA CYS A 513 0.84 -31.26 -24.39
C CYS A 513 0.77 -32.75 -24.79
N ALA A 514 1.59 -33.20 -25.75
CA ALA A 514 1.58 -34.59 -26.26
C ALA A 514 1.85 -35.66 -25.17
N ARG A 515 2.60 -35.30 -24.11
CA ARG A 515 2.84 -36.16 -22.95
C ARG A 515 1.63 -36.18 -21.98
N CYS A 516 0.94 -35.06 -21.86
CA CYS A 516 -0.28 -34.87 -21.07
C CYS A 516 -1.48 -35.59 -21.71
N ARG A 517 -1.51 -35.70 -23.05
CA ARG A 517 -2.52 -36.45 -23.82
C ARG A 517 -2.35 -37.97 -23.73
N ARG A 518 -1.17 -38.48 -23.32
CA ARG A 518 -0.93 -39.92 -23.12
C ARG A 518 -1.31 -40.41 -21.72
N SER A 519 -1.22 -39.58 -20.69
CA SER A 519 -1.61 -39.97 -19.32
C SER A 519 -3.12 -40.12 -19.14
N ASP A 520 -3.94 -39.39 -19.93
CA ASP A 520 -5.41 -39.49 -19.86
C ASP A 520 -5.98 -40.69 -20.61
N LYS A 521 -5.20 -41.36 -21.48
CA LYS A 521 -5.65 -42.57 -22.20
C LYS A 521 -5.37 -43.89 -21.45
N ALA A 522 -4.67 -43.86 -20.32
CA ALA A 522 -4.32 -45.07 -19.57
C ALA A 522 -5.40 -45.55 -18.60
N THR A 523 -6.50 -44.80 -18.42
CA THR A 523 -7.57 -45.13 -17.45
C THR A 523 -8.84 -45.71 -18.08
N SER A 524 -8.85 -46.04 -19.37
CA SER A 524 -9.98 -46.75 -19.99
C SER A 524 -9.54 -47.70 -21.11
N ARG A 525 -9.10 -48.92 -20.76
CA ARG A 525 -9.30 -50.12 -21.59
C ARG A 525 -8.94 -51.41 -20.85
N ALA A 526 -9.91 -52.31 -20.81
CA ALA A 526 -9.73 -53.74 -20.52
C ALA A 526 -8.93 -54.42 -21.66
N PRO A 527 -8.31 -55.60 -21.42
CA PRO A 527 -7.39 -56.20 -22.38
C PRO A 527 -8.17 -56.92 -23.50
N SER A 528 -7.83 -56.64 -24.76
CA SER A 528 -8.11 -57.57 -25.86
C SER A 528 -7.03 -57.47 -26.96
N ARG A 529 -6.88 -58.58 -27.66
CA ARG A 529 -5.71 -59.08 -28.41
C ARG A 529 -5.47 -58.42 -29.79
N SER A 530 -4.19 -58.48 -30.20
CA SER A 530 -3.61 -58.65 -31.56
C SER A 530 -4.16 -57.86 -32.76
N GLY A 531 -3.28 -57.09 -33.43
CA GLY A 531 -3.46 -56.57 -34.79
C GLY A 531 -2.33 -55.60 -35.20
N PRO A 532 -1.98 -55.45 -36.51
CA PRO A 532 -0.59 -55.34 -36.97
C PRO A 532 0.01 -53.93 -37.00
N ARG A 533 1.35 -53.92 -37.12
CA ARG A 533 2.25 -52.77 -37.20
C ARG A 533 1.95 -51.87 -38.40
N ASP A 534 1.71 -50.59 -38.14
CA ASP A 534 1.86 -49.52 -39.12
C ASP A 534 3.14 -48.71 -38.86
N LYS A 535 4.01 -48.73 -39.87
CA LYS A 535 5.21 -47.92 -40.02
C LYS A 535 4.83 -46.61 -40.69
N ASN A 536 4.99 -45.50 -39.97
CA ASN A 536 5.38 -44.15 -40.43
C ASN A 536 4.67 -43.08 -39.60
N SER A 537 5.39 -42.56 -38.60
CA SER A 537 5.44 -41.12 -38.42
C SER A 537 6.79 -40.79 -37.79
N THR A 538 7.59 -40.05 -38.55
CA THR A 538 8.78 -39.34 -38.09
C THR A 538 8.34 -38.36 -37.01
N ALA A 539 8.42 -38.79 -35.74
CA ALA A 539 8.12 -37.96 -34.60
C ALA A 539 9.36 -37.12 -34.25
N ASP A 540 9.20 -35.84 -34.51
CA ASP A 540 10.06 -34.72 -34.16
C ASP A 540 10.67 -34.85 -32.74
N ALA A 541 12.00 -34.91 -32.69
CA ALA A 541 12.78 -35.11 -31.49
C ALA A 541 13.18 -33.77 -30.87
N SER A 542 12.29 -33.05 -30.18
CA SER A 542 12.73 -31.97 -29.26
C SER A 542 11.74 -31.42 -28.20
N SER A 543 10.64 -32.08 -27.86
CA SER A 543 9.71 -31.54 -26.84
C SER A 543 10.01 -31.98 -25.39
N THR A 544 11.17 -31.59 -24.87
CA THR A 544 11.45 -31.75 -23.42
C THR A 544 10.72 -30.64 -22.64
N CYS A 545 9.83 -31.02 -21.70
CA CYS A 545 9.08 -30.11 -20.85
C CYS A 545 9.97 -29.02 -20.22
N VAL A 546 9.59 -27.75 -20.35
CA VAL A 546 10.36 -26.59 -19.85
C VAL A 546 10.70 -26.74 -18.37
N ARG A 547 9.78 -27.24 -17.53
CA ARG A 547 10.05 -27.51 -16.11
C ARG A 547 11.15 -28.57 -15.90
N VAL A 548 11.18 -29.63 -16.72
CA VAL A 548 12.25 -30.65 -16.65
C VAL A 548 13.61 -30.08 -17.04
N ARG A 549 13.66 -29.15 -18.00
CA ARG A 549 14.91 -28.46 -18.37
C ARG A 549 15.48 -27.62 -17.23
N VAL A 550 14.64 -27.16 -16.30
CA VAL A 550 15.05 -26.39 -15.11
C VAL A 550 15.40 -27.30 -13.93
N ILE A 551 14.59 -28.33 -13.65
CA ILE A 551 14.74 -29.17 -12.45
C ILE A 551 15.88 -30.20 -12.61
N ALA A 552 16.05 -30.79 -13.80
CA ALA A 552 17.02 -31.87 -13.99
C ALA A 552 18.50 -31.45 -13.81
N PRO A 553 18.95 -30.24 -14.21
CA PRO A 553 20.28 -29.75 -13.86
C PRO A 553 20.46 -29.55 -12.35
N LEU A 554 19.48 -28.99 -11.64
CA LEU A 554 19.53 -28.79 -10.19
C LEU A 554 19.64 -30.12 -9.42
N ALA A 555 18.89 -31.14 -9.85
CA ALA A 555 18.98 -32.48 -9.27
C ALA A 555 20.37 -33.10 -9.47
N ARG A 556 20.98 -32.91 -10.66
CA ARG A 556 22.35 -33.37 -10.95
C ARG A 556 23.41 -32.60 -10.17
N ALA A 557 23.15 -31.34 -9.84
CA ALA A 557 24.00 -30.50 -8.99
C ALA A 557 23.82 -30.78 -7.48
N GLY A 558 23.03 -31.80 -7.10
CA GLY A 558 22.87 -32.21 -5.70
C GLY A 558 21.77 -31.49 -4.92
N HIS A 559 20.91 -30.69 -5.58
CA HIS A 559 19.79 -30.04 -4.90
C HIS A 559 18.76 -31.07 -4.44
N VAL A 560 18.66 -31.29 -3.13
CA VAL A 560 17.80 -32.31 -2.49
C VAL A 560 16.35 -32.19 -2.94
N GLY A 561 15.80 -30.97 -2.93
CA GLY A 561 14.44 -30.73 -3.38
C GLY A 561 14.18 -30.98 -4.88
N ALA A 562 15.15 -30.71 -5.75
CA ALA A 562 15.06 -31.05 -7.17
C ALA A 562 15.17 -32.56 -7.41
N ALA A 563 16.01 -33.26 -6.64
CA ALA A 563 16.08 -34.71 -6.67
C ALA A 563 14.74 -35.35 -6.23
N LEU A 564 14.09 -34.79 -5.19
CA LEU A 564 12.73 -35.19 -4.80
C LEU A 564 11.73 -34.95 -5.92
N ALA A 565 11.74 -33.77 -6.54
CA ALA A 565 10.86 -33.47 -7.68
C ALA A 565 11.04 -34.45 -8.85
N MET A 566 12.28 -34.81 -9.18
CA MET A 566 12.58 -35.78 -10.25
C MET A 566 12.26 -37.23 -9.87
N THR A 567 12.23 -37.56 -8.57
CA THR A 567 11.79 -38.88 -8.06
C THR A 567 10.28 -39.07 -8.25
N GLY A 568 9.53 -37.97 -8.27
CA GLY A 568 8.09 -37.93 -8.52
C GLY A 568 7.28 -38.79 -7.55
N ARG A 569 6.27 -39.51 -8.04
CA ARG A 569 5.37 -40.32 -7.20
C ARG A 569 6.08 -41.28 -6.23
N ARG A 570 7.30 -41.71 -6.52
CA ARG A 570 8.10 -42.60 -5.66
C ARG A 570 8.60 -41.93 -4.38
N ALA A 571 8.53 -40.60 -4.28
CA ALA A 571 8.88 -39.87 -3.06
C ALA A 571 7.68 -39.63 -2.12
N VAL A 572 6.46 -39.96 -2.53
CA VAL A 572 5.29 -39.93 -1.65
C VAL A 572 5.51 -40.88 -0.46
N GLY A 573 5.22 -40.42 0.74
CA GLY A 573 5.51 -41.08 2.01
C GLY A 573 6.85 -40.71 2.64
N ARG A 574 7.73 -39.98 1.93
CA ARG A 574 9.02 -39.55 2.51
C ARG A 574 8.85 -38.43 3.51
N ARG A 575 9.64 -38.51 4.58
CA ARG A 575 9.80 -37.49 5.61
C ARG A 575 10.85 -36.46 5.21
N VAL A 576 10.50 -35.18 5.30
CA VAL A 576 11.37 -34.06 4.96
C VAL A 576 11.30 -32.99 6.04
N ARG A 577 12.34 -32.17 6.15
CA ARG A 577 12.30 -30.89 6.87
C ARG A 577 12.44 -29.76 5.88
N VAL A 578 11.53 -28.80 5.96
CA VAL A 578 11.52 -27.61 5.10
C VAL A 578 11.91 -26.41 5.94
N PHE A 579 12.91 -25.65 5.51
CA PHE A 579 13.30 -24.42 6.18
C PHE A 579 12.32 -23.31 5.81
N TRP A 580 11.71 -22.68 6.80
CA TRP A 580 10.80 -21.56 6.61
C TRP A 580 11.52 -20.27 6.97
N GLU A 581 11.88 -19.49 5.96
CA GLU A 581 12.68 -18.27 6.12
C GLU A 581 12.05 -17.21 7.04
N LEU A 582 10.71 -17.20 7.15
CA LEU A 582 9.97 -16.25 8.00
C LEU A 582 10.10 -16.56 9.49
N ASP A 583 10.24 -17.83 9.83
CA ASP A 583 10.30 -18.32 11.21
C ASP A 583 11.75 -18.67 11.60
N GLY A 584 12.67 -18.67 10.64
CA GLY A 584 14.09 -18.99 10.84
C GLY A 584 14.31 -20.44 11.29
N ALA A 585 13.37 -21.34 11.03
CA ALA A 585 13.35 -22.69 11.58
C ALA A 585 13.00 -23.76 10.53
N PHE A 586 13.36 -25.02 10.83
CA PHE A 586 13.01 -26.18 10.01
C PHE A 586 11.77 -26.88 10.55
N PHE A 587 10.78 -27.10 9.68
CA PHE A 587 9.54 -27.76 10.02
C PHE A 587 9.48 -29.16 9.37
N PRO A 588 9.28 -30.23 10.16
CA PRO A 588 9.17 -31.58 9.64
C PRO A 588 7.78 -31.84 9.02
N GLY A 589 7.75 -32.58 7.92
CA GLY A 589 6.51 -32.99 7.25
C GLY A 589 6.68 -34.21 6.36
N THR A 590 5.56 -34.69 5.83
CA THR A 590 5.45 -35.92 5.03
C THR A 590 4.86 -35.61 3.66
N LEU A 591 5.52 -36.06 2.58
CA LEU A 591 5.01 -35.88 1.22
C LEU A 591 3.78 -36.78 0.99
N ALA A 592 2.58 -36.24 0.93
CA ALA A 592 1.32 -36.97 0.90
C ALA A 592 0.80 -37.28 -0.53
N ALA A 593 1.04 -36.42 -1.51
CA ALA A 593 0.65 -36.66 -2.91
C ALA A 593 1.58 -35.96 -3.89
N PHE A 594 1.64 -36.40 -5.15
CA PHE A 594 2.51 -35.81 -6.18
C PHE A 594 1.72 -35.37 -7.43
N ASP A 595 1.91 -34.12 -7.85
CA ASP A 595 1.43 -33.58 -9.11
C ASP A 595 2.54 -33.63 -10.18
N ALA A 596 2.38 -34.53 -11.14
CA ALA A 596 3.32 -34.72 -12.25
C ALA A 596 3.35 -33.56 -13.25
N ARG A 597 2.36 -32.66 -13.25
CA ARG A 597 2.35 -31.46 -14.11
C ARG A 597 3.17 -30.34 -13.49
N ALA A 598 2.96 -30.11 -12.20
CA ALA A 598 3.69 -29.10 -11.46
C ALA A 598 5.11 -29.58 -11.07
N TYR A 599 5.34 -30.90 -10.97
CA TYR A 599 6.45 -31.51 -10.23
C TYR A 599 6.38 -31.29 -8.71
N ALA A 600 5.23 -30.79 -8.23
CA ALA A 600 4.97 -30.43 -6.84
C ALA A 600 4.40 -31.59 -6.02
N TYR A 601 4.42 -31.44 -4.69
CA TYR A 601 3.78 -32.36 -3.76
C TYR A 601 2.68 -31.67 -2.95
N ARG A 602 1.75 -32.44 -2.45
CA ARG A 602 1.04 -32.10 -1.20
C ARG A 602 1.93 -32.57 -0.06
N ILE A 603 2.27 -31.71 0.90
CA ILE A 603 3.02 -32.04 2.11
C ILE A 603 2.15 -31.78 3.33
N GLU A 604 2.19 -32.69 4.30
CA GLU A 604 1.50 -32.61 5.59
C GLU A 604 2.57 -32.46 6.69
N TYR A 605 2.61 -31.31 7.36
CA TYR A 605 3.56 -30.98 8.42
C TYR A 605 3.07 -31.54 9.78
N ASP A 606 4.01 -31.77 10.70
CA ASP A 606 3.71 -32.42 11.99
C ASP A 606 2.89 -31.54 12.94
N ASP A 607 2.89 -30.24 12.74
CA ASP A 607 2.08 -29.25 13.47
C ASP A 607 0.63 -29.18 12.98
N GLY A 608 0.27 -29.98 11.96
CA GLY A 608 -1.07 -30.04 11.38
C GLY A 608 -1.23 -29.21 10.11
N ASP A 609 -0.21 -28.46 9.68
CA ASP A 609 -0.27 -27.68 8.45
C ASP A 609 -0.21 -28.56 7.19
N VAL A 610 -0.92 -28.14 6.14
CA VAL A 610 -0.95 -28.86 4.85
C VAL A 610 -0.70 -27.89 3.71
N GLU A 611 0.38 -28.10 2.97
CA GLU A 611 0.67 -27.35 1.73
C GLU A 611 0.35 -28.22 0.53
N THR A 612 -0.57 -27.76 -0.32
CA THR A 612 -1.15 -28.58 -1.42
C THR A 612 -0.36 -28.53 -2.73
N SER A 613 0.59 -27.59 -2.84
CA SER A 613 1.41 -27.39 -4.04
C SER A 613 2.85 -27.02 -3.69
N PHE A 614 3.45 -27.79 -2.79
CA PHE A 614 4.84 -27.67 -2.37
C PHE A 614 5.80 -27.99 -3.52
N GLU A 615 6.59 -27.02 -3.96
CA GLU A 615 7.58 -27.16 -5.03
C GLU A 615 9.00 -27.34 -4.46
N PRO A 616 9.43 -28.56 -4.07
CA PRO A 616 10.65 -28.75 -3.27
C PRO A 616 11.93 -28.20 -3.92
N TRP A 617 11.99 -28.06 -5.24
CA TRP A 617 13.15 -27.48 -5.95
C TRP A 617 13.26 -25.95 -5.85
N ARG A 618 12.28 -25.30 -5.20
CA ARG A 618 12.29 -23.86 -4.88
C ARG A 618 12.53 -23.56 -3.40
N GLU A 619 12.64 -24.61 -2.59
CA GLU A 619 12.69 -24.53 -1.14
C GLU A 619 13.99 -25.15 -0.61
N VAL A 620 14.39 -24.74 0.60
CA VAL A 620 15.51 -25.39 1.30
C VAL A 620 14.97 -26.59 2.06
N VAL A 621 15.24 -27.78 1.52
CA VAL A 621 14.70 -29.05 2.01
C VAL A 621 15.83 -29.99 2.43
N SER A 622 15.68 -30.65 3.58
CA SER A 622 16.53 -31.77 3.99
C SER A 622 15.70 -33.04 4.21
N LEU A 623 16.28 -34.20 3.95
CA LEU A 623 15.65 -35.47 4.30
C LEU A 623 15.76 -35.70 5.80
N VAL A 624 14.68 -36.17 6.42
CA VAL A 624 14.75 -36.74 7.77
C VAL A 624 15.36 -38.13 7.60
N LYS A 625 16.45 -38.41 8.34
CA LYS A 625 17.10 -39.72 8.33
C LYS A 625 16.23 -40.77 8.99
#